data_AF-A0A9E5D371-F1
#
_entry.id   AF-A0A9E5D371-F1
#
_cell.length_a   1.000
_cell.length_b   1.000
_cell.length_c   1.000
_cell.angle_alpha   90.00
_cell.angle_beta   90.00
_cell.angle_gamma   90.00
#
_symmetry.space_group_name_H-M   'P 1'
#
loop_
_entity.id
_entity.type
_entity.pdbx_description
1 polymer ?
#
loop_
_entity_poly.entity_id
_entity_poly.type
_entity_poly.pdbx_seq_one_letter_code
_entity_poly.pdbx_strand_id
1 'polypeptide(L)'
;IVAMDPRNRSAALRVIQEALNNVIKHSKAKTASVFLGFDPEELCITVADNGIGFDHPGRQVGSPSGGGFGLTSMQERARLIGGSVQVQSTLGQGTTVNVCIPYRSA
;
A
#
# COMPACT_ATOMS: atom_id res chain seq x y z
N ILE A 1 11.95 -3.40 20.42
CA ILE A 1 10.76 -2.99 19.63
C ILE A 1 10.76 -1.48 19.60
N VAL A 2 10.91 -0.85 18.43
CA VAL A 2 10.88 0.61 18.31
C VAL A 2 9.44 1.08 18.57
N ALA A 3 9.27 2.06 19.46
CA ALA A 3 7.97 2.66 19.72
C ALA A 3 7.55 3.47 18.49
N MET A 4 6.35 3.21 17.98
CA MET A 4 5.77 3.89 16.83
C MET A 4 4.58 4.72 17.30
N ASP A 5 4.46 5.95 16.81
CA ASP A 5 3.35 6.83 17.16
C ASP A 5 2.00 6.18 16.80
N PRO A 6 0.97 6.30 17.67
CA PRO A 6 -0.33 5.65 17.45
C PRO A 6 -0.98 6.02 16.11
N ARG A 7 -0.80 7.28 15.67
CA ARG A 7 -1.29 7.77 14.37
C ARG A 7 -0.58 7.05 13.21
N ASN A 8 0.73 6.93 13.27
CA ASN A 8 1.55 6.27 12.25
C ASN A 8 1.25 4.77 12.21
N ARG A 9 1.12 4.12 13.36
CA ARG A 9 0.70 2.71 13.47
C ARG A 9 -0.68 2.48 12.84
N SER A 10 -1.64 3.37 13.11
CA SER A 10 -2.98 3.26 12.56
C SER A 10 -2.99 3.43 11.04
N ALA A 11 -2.17 4.35 10.52
CA ALA A 11 -2.00 4.51 9.08
C ALA A 11 -1.38 3.28 8.42
N ALA A 12 -0.32 2.71 9.01
CA ALA A 12 0.31 1.48 8.52
C ALA A 12 -0.70 0.34 8.41
N LEU A 13 -1.50 0.11 9.46
CA LEU A 13 -2.53 -0.91 9.46
C LEU A 13 -3.60 -0.67 8.38
N ARG A 14 -4.03 0.57 8.18
CA ARG A 14 -5.02 0.91 7.15
C ARG A 14 -4.48 0.70 5.74
N VAL A 15 -3.21 1.02 5.50
CA VAL A 15 -2.59 0.78 4.19
C VAL A 15 -2.46 -0.72 3.92
N ILE A 16 -2.00 -1.52 4.89
CA ILE A 16 -1.97 -2.99 4.75
C ILE A 16 -3.36 -3.56 4.47
N GLN A 17 -4.37 -3.12 5.24
CA GLN A 17 -5.74 -3.59 5.07
C GLN A 17 -6.26 -3.27 3.67
N GLU A 18 -6.04 -2.06 3.17
CA GLU A 18 -6.50 -1.66 1.84
C GLU A 18 -5.73 -2.40 0.73
N ALA A 19 -4.42 -2.60 0.88
CA ALA A 19 -3.64 -3.41 -0.06
C ALA A 19 -4.15 -4.86 -0.13
N LEU A 20 -4.38 -5.51 1.01
CA LEU A 20 -4.95 -6.86 1.06
C LEU A 20 -6.39 -6.92 0.53
N ASN A 21 -7.19 -5.89 0.78
CA ASN A 21 -8.54 -5.78 0.21
C ASN A 21 -8.49 -5.71 -1.32
N ASN A 22 -7.52 -4.98 -1.89
CA ASN A 22 -7.29 -4.93 -3.33
C ASN A 22 -6.90 -6.30 -3.88
N VAL A 23 -6.03 -7.05 -3.18
CA VAL A 23 -5.72 -8.44 -3.53
C VAL A 23 -7.00 -9.27 -3.60
N ILE A 24 -7.79 -9.29 -2.53
CA ILE A 24 -9.00 -10.11 -2.41
C ILE A 24 -10.02 -9.79 -3.51
N LYS A 25 -10.23 -8.50 -3.80
CA LYS A 25 -11.28 -8.05 -4.72
C LYS A 25 -10.87 -8.09 -6.19
N HIS A 26 -9.58 -7.90 -6.49
CA HIS A 26 -9.15 -7.56 -7.86
C HIS A 26 -8.06 -8.47 -8.43
N SER A 27 -7.19 -9.05 -7.59
CA SER A 27 -5.97 -9.69 -8.11
C SER A 27 -6.20 -11.05 -8.78
N LYS A 28 -7.22 -11.82 -8.38
CA LYS A 28 -7.32 -13.27 -8.67
C LYS A 28 -6.03 -14.04 -8.34
N ALA A 29 -5.22 -13.52 -7.41
CA ALA A 29 -3.98 -14.15 -6.96
C ALA A 29 -4.26 -15.45 -6.23
N LYS A 30 -3.32 -16.40 -6.31
CA LYS A 30 -3.35 -17.60 -5.47
C LYS A 30 -2.70 -17.35 -4.12
N THR A 31 -1.76 -16.42 -4.08
CA THR A 31 -0.97 -16.11 -2.90
C THR A 31 -0.75 -14.62 -2.80
N ALA A 32 -0.76 -14.11 -1.58
CA ALA A 32 -0.23 -12.80 -1.24
C ALA A 32 0.72 -12.93 -0.04
N SER A 33 1.66 -12.00 0.03
CA SER A 33 2.70 -11.95 1.03
C SER A 33 2.76 -10.55 1.63
N VAL A 34 3.06 -10.48 2.93
CA VAL A 34 3.30 -9.24 3.65
C VAL A 34 4.67 -9.35 4.31
N PHE A 35 5.57 -8.45 3.93
CA PHE A 35 6.91 -8.33 4.51
C PHE A 35 6.99 -7.05 5.33
N LEU A 36 7.60 -7.15 6.51
CA LEU A 36 7.86 -6.02 7.40
C LEU A 36 9.38 -5.88 7.55
N GLY A 37 9.92 -4.78 7.03
CA GLY A 37 11.28 -4.32 7.26
C GLY A 37 11.29 -3.26 8.35
N PHE A 38 12.18 -3.41 9.33
CA PHE A 38 12.34 -2.46 10.43
C PHE A 38 13.68 -1.77 10.25
N ASP A 39 13.67 -0.63 9.58
CA ASP A 39 14.85 0.23 9.48
C ASP A 39 14.99 1.05 10.76
N PRO A 40 16.10 1.79 10.98
CA PRO A 40 16.30 2.55 12.21
C PRO A 40 15.27 3.67 12.44
N GLU A 41 14.77 4.30 11.37
CA GLU A 41 13.89 5.49 11.45
C GLU A 41 12.46 5.24 11.00
N GLU A 42 12.22 4.16 10.25
CA GLU A 42 10.93 3.87 9.63
C GLU A 42 10.60 2.37 9.57
N LEU A 43 9.30 2.11 9.46
CA LEU A 43 8.73 0.81 9.14
C LEU A 43 8.47 0.73 7.63
N CYS A 44 9.12 -0.23 6.98
CA CYS A 44 8.95 -0.54 5.57
C CYS A 44 8.05 -1.77 5.42
N ILE A 45 7.02 -1.69 4.59
CA ILE A 45 6.00 -2.73 4.45
C ILE A 45 5.82 -3.01 2.97
N THR A 46 5.96 -4.28 2.59
CA THR A 46 5.71 -4.73 1.23
C THR A 46 4.55 -5.71 1.23
N VAL A 47 3.49 -5.39 0.48
CA VAL A 47 2.39 -6.31 0.18
C VAL A 47 2.51 -6.71 -1.28
N ALA A 48 2.71 -8.00 -1.56
CA ALA A 48 2.88 -8.50 -2.92
C ALA A 48 1.95 -9.68 -3.19
N ASP A 49 1.32 -9.69 -4.36
CA ASP A 49 0.49 -10.78 -4.87
C ASP A 49 0.96 -11.27 -6.24
N ASN A 50 0.59 -12.50 -6.61
CA ASN A 50 0.88 -13.11 -7.91
C ASN A 50 -0.33 -13.14 -8.85
N GLY A 51 -1.18 -12.13 -8.75
CA GLY A 51 -2.43 -12.04 -9.49
C GLY A 51 -2.26 -11.57 -10.94
N ILE A 52 -3.37 -11.13 -11.52
CA ILE A 52 -3.44 -10.69 -12.92
C ILE A 52 -2.74 -9.35 -13.18
N GLY A 53 -2.35 -8.62 -12.12
CA GLY A 53 -1.81 -7.27 -12.21
C GLY A 53 -2.76 -6.29 -12.92
N PHE A 54 -2.30 -5.05 -13.11
CA PHE A 54 -3.01 -4.01 -13.84
C PHE A 54 -2.03 -3.00 -14.42
N ASP A 55 -2.44 -2.33 -15.50
CA ASP A 55 -1.56 -1.46 -16.30
C ASP A 55 -1.77 0.03 -15.98
N HIS A 56 -1.89 0.38 -14.70
CA HIS A 56 -2.38 1.71 -14.34
C HIS A 56 -1.49 2.48 -13.35
N PRO A 57 -0.61 3.35 -13.89
CA PRO A 57 0.04 4.39 -13.11
C PRO A 57 -0.75 5.72 -13.04
N GLY A 58 -1.95 5.85 -13.65
CA GLY A 58 -2.74 7.09 -13.50
C GLY A 58 -4.04 7.22 -14.30
N ARG A 59 -5.17 6.65 -13.83
CA ARG A 59 -6.49 7.11 -14.29
C ARG A 59 -6.83 8.41 -13.58
N GLN A 60 -7.05 9.43 -14.38
CA GLN A 60 -7.46 10.77 -13.99
C GLN A 60 -8.60 10.76 -12.97
N VAL A 61 -8.51 11.69 -12.02
CA VAL A 61 -9.60 12.17 -11.18
C VAL A 61 -10.84 12.40 -12.05
N GLY A 62 -11.87 11.57 -11.90
CA GLY A 62 -13.16 11.77 -12.58
C GLY A 62 -13.75 10.60 -13.40
N SER A 63 -13.10 9.43 -13.54
CA SER A 63 -13.77 8.26 -14.15
C SER A 63 -14.82 7.66 -13.18
N PRO A 64 -16.10 7.48 -13.58
CA PRO A 64 -17.19 7.02 -12.69
C PRO A 64 -17.08 5.57 -12.22
N SER A 65 -16.10 4.82 -12.74
CA SER A 65 -15.94 3.38 -12.54
C SER A 65 -14.79 3.06 -11.57
N GLY A 66 -14.94 3.50 -10.32
CA GLY A 66 -14.60 2.78 -9.08
C GLY A 66 -13.17 2.31 -8.76
N GLY A 67 -12.18 2.38 -9.67
CA GLY A 67 -10.92 1.62 -9.50
C GLY A 67 -9.75 2.33 -8.80
N GLY A 68 -9.80 3.65 -8.59
CA GLY A 68 -8.62 4.44 -8.14
C GLY A 68 -8.63 4.86 -6.67
N PHE A 69 -9.78 4.87 -6.00
CA PHE A 69 -9.94 5.48 -4.68
C PHE A 69 -9.08 4.82 -3.60
N GLY A 70 -8.92 3.49 -3.64
CA GLY A 70 -8.11 2.75 -2.67
C GLY A 70 -6.63 3.15 -2.72
N LEU A 71 -6.05 3.20 -3.93
CA LEU A 71 -4.65 3.60 -4.12
C LEU A 71 -4.39 5.06 -3.73
N THR A 72 -5.26 5.98 -4.18
CA THR A 72 -5.15 7.41 -3.81
C THR A 72 -5.29 7.61 -2.30
N SER A 73 -6.22 6.91 -1.64
CA SER A 73 -6.40 6.95 -0.19
C SER A 73 -5.18 6.45 0.57
N MET A 74 -4.53 5.38 0.10
CA MET A 74 -3.28 4.88 0.70
C MET A 74 -2.15 5.90 0.57
N GLN A 75 -1.95 6.48 -0.62
CA GLN A 75 -0.92 7.48 -0.88
C GLN A 75 -1.12 8.74 -0.02
N GLU A 76 -2.33 9.28 0.02
CA GLU A 76 -2.64 10.47 0.81
C GLU A 76 -2.44 10.22 2.31
N ARG A 77 -2.89 9.06 2.82
CA ARG A 77 -2.73 8.70 4.23
C ARG A 77 -1.27 8.59 4.65
N ALA A 78 -0.42 7.97 3.82
CA ALA A 78 1.01 7.89 4.12
C ALA A 78 1.65 9.29 4.06
N ARG A 79 1.31 10.09 3.05
CA ARG A 79 1.82 11.46 2.91
C ARG A 79 1.51 12.33 4.13
N LEU A 80 0.29 12.24 4.67
CA LEU A 80 -0.15 13.01 5.85
C LEU A 80 0.66 12.73 7.13
N ILE A 81 1.42 11.64 7.16
CA ILE A 81 2.27 11.27 8.31
C ILE A 81 3.76 11.23 7.95
N GLY A 82 4.15 11.85 6.84
CA GLY A 82 5.54 11.89 6.38
C GLY A 82 6.05 10.57 5.78
N GLY A 83 5.16 9.62 5.50
CA GLY A 83 5.47 8.36 4.84
C GLY A 83 5.30 8.42 3.33
N SER A 84 5.58 7.30 2.67
CA SER A 84 5.45 7.13 1.22
C SER A 84 4.76 5.82 0.86
N VAL A 85 4.12 5.78 -0.31
CA VAL A 85 3.57 4.57 -0.92
C VAL A 85 3.98 4.51 -2.39
N GLN A 86 4.54 3.38 -2.80
CA GLN A 86 4.80 3.06 -4.19
C GLN A 86 4.03 1.81 -4.58
N VAL A 87 3.39 1.85 -5.75
CA VAL A 87 2.65 0.71 -6.29
C VAL A 87 3.27 0.34 -7.63
N GLN A 88 3.63 -0.91 -7.78
CA GLN A 88 4.15 -1.49 -9.00
C GLN A 88 3.23 -2.64 -9.38
N SER A 89 2.69 -2.61 -10.58
CA SER A 89 1.85 -3.68 -11.09
C SER A 89 2.21 -3.95 -12.53
N THR A 90 2.12 -5.21 -12.93
CA THR A 90 2.41 -5.62 -14.31
C THR A 90 1.41 -6.70 -14.69
N LEU A 91 0.76 -6.53 -15.84
CA LEU A 91 -0.22 -7.49 -16.35
C LEU A 91 0.37 -8.90 -16.37
N GLY A 92 -0.33 -9.84 -15.73
CA GLY A 92 0.04 -11.24 -15.60
C GLY A 92 1.14 -11.55 -14.58
N GLN A 93 1.74 -10.54 -13.93
CA GLN A 93 2.83 -10.73 -12.95
C GLN A 93 2.44 -10.34 -11.52
N GLY A 94 1.24 -9.78 -11.33
CA GLY A 94 0.71 -9.40 -10.02
C GLY A 94 0.98 -7.94 -9.67
N THR A 95 0.86 -7.63 -8.38
CA THR A 95 1.01 -6.28 -7.84
C THR A 95 1.88 -6.29 -6.59
N THR A 96 2.72 -5.26 -6.45
CA THR A 96 3.52 -4.97 -5.25
C THR A 96 3.20 -3.56 -4.77
N VAL A 97 2.86 -3.44 -3.48
CA VAL A 97 2.67 -2.18 -2.76
C VAL A 97 3.75 -2.06 -1.72
N ASN A 98 4.61 -1.04 -1.84
CA ASN A 98 5.65 -0.71 -0.89
C ASN A 98 5.26 0.54 -0.11
N VAL A 99 5.39 0.51 1.21
CA VAL A 99 5.05 1.60 2.12
C VAL A 99 6.17 1.81 3.12
N CYS A 100 6.64 3.04 3.25
CA CYS A 100 7.61 3.43 4.28
C CYS A 100 6.97 4.47 5.19
N ILE A 101 6.95 4.20 6.50
CA ILE A 101 6.31 5.08 7.49
C ILE A 101 7.29 5.35 8.64
N PRO A 102 7.64 6.62 8.91
CA PRO A 102 8.46 6.99 10.06
C PRO A 102 7.88 6.48 11.38
N TYR A 103 8.74 6.07 12.32
CA TYR A 103 8.25 5.67 13.64
C TYR A 103 7.68 6.84 14.44
N ARG A 104 8.24 8.03 14.22
CA ARG A 104 7.86 9.26 14.91
C ARG A 104 7.24 10.23 13.92
N SER A 105 6.22 10.94 14.37
CA SER A 105 5.64 12.06 13.66
C SER A 105 6.66 13.19 13.59
N ALA A 106 6.62 13.95 12.49
CA ALA A 106 7.31 15.23 12.40
C ALA A 106 6.73 16.25 13.40
#